data_AF-E6KZ57-F1
#
_entry.id   AF-E6KZ57-F1
#
_cell.length_a   1.000
_cell.length_b   1.000
_cell.length_c   1.000
_cell.angle_alpha   90.00
_cell.angle_beta   90.00
_cell.angle_gamma   90.00
#
_symmetry.space_group_name_H-M   'P 1'
#
loop_
_entity.id
_entity.type
_entity.pdbx_description
1 polymer ?
#
loop_
_entity_poly.entity_id
_entity_poly.type
_entity_poly.pdbx_seq_one_letter_code
_entity_poly.pdbx_strand_id
1 'polypeptide(L)' 'MSSSIKYRAEIDGLRAIAVISVIIYHLNANWLPGGFLGVDIFFVISGFLITGIIINEIQENRFSFKDFYTRRIKRI' A
#
# COMPACT_ATOMS: atom_id res chain seq x y z
N MET A 1 0.06 24.95 -1.71
CA MET A 1 0.81 24.28 -0.64
C MET A 1 0.76 22.79 -0.94
N SER A 2 1.78 22.22 -1.58
CA SER A 2 1.80 20.80 -1.95
C SER A 2 1.61 19.97 -0.70
N SER A 3 0.44 19.34 -0.52
CA SER A 3 0.24 18.43 0.60
C SER A 3 1.02 17.15 0.28
N SER A 4 2.28 17.11 0.69
CA SER A 4 3.02 15.87 0.75
C SER A 4 2.24 14.98 1.70
N ILE A 5 1.76 13.83 1.23
CA ILE A 5 1.25 12.81 2.15
C ILE A 5 2.40 12.52 3.10
N LYS A 6 2.24 12.98 4.34
CA LYS A 6 3.23 12.78 5.40
C LYS A 6 3.50 11.28 5.45
N TYR A 7 4.76 10.89 5.36
CA TYR A 7 5.14 9.49 5.47
C TYR A 7 4.59 8.93 6.78
N ARG A 8 3.82 7.85 6.68
CA ARG A 8 3.14 7.20 7.81
C ARG A 8 3.74 5.82 8.04
N ALA A 9 4.81 5.80 8.83
CA ALA A 9 5.52 4.57 9.18
C ALA A 9 4.59 3.52 9.80
N GLU A 10 3.54 3.95 10.50
CA GLU A 10 2.53 3.08 11.09
C GLU A 10 1.76 2.26 10.02
N ILE A 11 1.50 2.84 8.85
CA ILE A 11 0.77 2.16 7.78
C ILE A 11 1.69 1.16 7.06
N ASP A 12 2.95 1.51 6.86
CA ASP A 12 3.94 0.58 6.30
C ASP A 12 4.22 -0.59 7.24
N GLY A 13 4.18 -0.36 8.57
CA GLY A 13 4.22 -1.41 9.58
C GLY A 13 3.05 -2.39 9.45
N LEU A 14 1.82 -1.90 9.27
CA LEU A 14 0.65 -2.75 9.04
C LEU A 14 0.78 -3.58 7.76
N ARG A 15 1.32 -2.99 6.68
CA ARG A 15 1.61 -3.71 5.44
C ARG A 15 2.67 -4.81 5.66
N ALA A 16 3.71 -4.54 6.45
CA ALA A 16 4.73 -5.52 6.77
C ALA A 16 4.15 -6.70 7.56
N ILE A 17 3.29 -6.44 8.56
CA ILE A 17 2.57 -7.49 9.30
C ILE A 17 1.74 -8.35 8.35
N ALA A 18 1.00 -7.72 7.42
CA ALA A 18 0.20 -8.43 6.44
C ALA A 18 1.04 -9.38 5.56
N VAL A 19 2.22 -8.93 5.09
CA VAL A 19 3.15 -9.79 4.34
C VAL A 19 3.71 -10.92 5.20
N ILE A 20 4.09 -10.66 6.45
CA ILE A 20 4.57 -11.69 7.37
C ILE A 20 3.51 -12.78 7.58
N SER A 21 2.24 -12.40 7.78
CA SER A 21 1.14 -13.35 7.90
C SER A 21 1.03 -14.26 6.68
N VAL A 22 1.19 -13.71 5.47
CA VAL A 22 1.17 -14.48 4.21
C VAL A 22 2.36 -15.44 4.13
N ILE A 23 3.55 -14.99 4.52
CA ILE A 23 4.76 -15.83 4.54
C ILE A 23 4.55 -17.02 5.49
N ILE A 24 4.09 -16.77 6.72
CA ILE A 24 3.84 -17.84 7.71
C ILE A 24 2.83 -18.86 7.17
N TYR A 25 1.74 -18.40 6.54
CA TYR A 25 0.75 -19.28 5.93
C TYR A 25 1.35 -20.19 4.84
N HIS A 26 2.25 -19.65 4.00
CA HIS A 26 2.89 -20.43 2.94
C HIS A 26 3.97 -21.40 3.46
N LEU A 27 4.59 -21.11 4.61
CA LEU A 27 5.52 -22.05 5.27
C LEU A 27 4.77 -23.24 5.85
N ASN A 28 3.65 -22.98 6.54
CA ASN A 28 2.77 -24.02 7.04
C ASN A 28 1.37 -23.44 7.32
N ALA A 29 0.38 -23.88 6.54
CA ALA A 29 -0.99 -23.40 6.67
C ALA A 29 -1.61 -23.66 8.05
N ASN A 30 -1.11 -24.65 8.81
CA ASN A 30 -1.62 -24.94 10.16
C ASN A 30 -1.12 -23.95 11.23
N TRP A 31 0.00 -23.25 11.00
CA TRP A 31 0.54 -22.29 11.96
C TRP A 31 -0.28 -21.00 12.02
N LEU A 32 -0.80 -20.56 10.87
CA LEU A 32 -1.67 -19.40 10.78
C LEU A 32 -2.70 -19.61 9.67
N PRO A 33 -3.77 -20.39 9.90
CA PRO A 33 -4.75 -20.74 8.85
C PRO A 33 -5.39 -19.54 8.15
N GLY A 34 -5.52 -18.40 8.83
CA GLY A 34 -6.03 -17.15 8.27
C GLY A 34 -4.97 -16.24 7.63
N GLY A 35 -3.70 -16.66 7.56
CA GLY A 35 -2.60 -15.80 7.12
C GLY A 35 -2.70 -15.35 5.66
N PHE A 36 -3.45 -16.08 4.82
CA PHE A 36 -3.74 -15.67 3.44
C PHE A 36 -4.49 -14.33 3.34
N LEU A 37 -5.28 -13.96 4.37
CA LEU A 37 -5.98 -12.66 4.44
C LEU A 37 -5.01 -11.47 4.45
N GLY A 38 -3.73 -11.70 4.78
CA GLY A 38 -2.70 -10.67 4.69
C GLY A 38 -2.55 -10.13 3.26
N VAL A 39 -2.87 -10.91 2.22
CA VAL A 39 -2.88 -10.44 0.83
C VAL A 39 -3.94 -9.35 0.64
N ASP A 40 -5.17 -9.63 1.06
CA ASP A 40 -6.29 -8.70 0.95
C ASP A 40 -6.04 -7.42 1.75
N ILE A 41 -5.58 -7.56 2.99
CA ILE A 41 -5.23 -6.42 3.86
C ILE A 41 -4.15 -5.55 3.21
N PHE A 42 -3.08 -6.16 2.68
CA PHE A 42 -2.01 -5.42 2.02
C PHE A 42 -2.50 -4.62 0.81
N PHE A 43 -3.34 -5.22 -0.03
CA PHE A 43 -3.88 -4.55 -1.21
C PHE A 43 -4.90 -3.47 -0.85
N VAL A 44 -5.76 -3.70 0.13
CA VAL A 44 -6.72 -2.69 0.62
C VAL A 44 -5.98 -1.45 1.15
N ILE A 45 -4.98 -1.65 2.02
CA ILE A 45 -4.17 -0.54 2.56
C ILE A 45 -3.45 0.20 1.43
N SER A 46 -2.83 -0.54 0.50
CA SER A 46 -2.11 0.07 -0.63
C SER A 46 -3.08 0.87 -1.50
N GLY A 47 -4.23 0.30 -1.84
CA GLY A 47 -5.27 0.95 -2.64
C GLY A 47 -5.79 2.24 -1.99
N PHE A 48 -6.07 2.21 -0.69
CA PHE A 48 -6.48 3.39 0.07
C PHE A 48 -5.46 4.54 -0.04
N LEU A 49 -4.17 4.24 0.17
CA LEU A 49 -3.10 5.23 0.07
C LEU A 49 -2.96 5.78 -1.36
N ILE A 50 -2.95 4.89 -2.34
CA ILE A 50 -2.77 5.24 -3.76
C ILE A 50 -3.91 6.17 -4.21
N THR A 51 -5.16 5.80 -3.89
CA THR A 51 -6.34 6.59 -4.25
C THR A 51 -6.31 7.94 -3.55
N GLY A 52 -5.90 8.01 -2.28
CA GLY A 52 -5.73 9.28 -1.58
C GLY A 52 -4.73 10.22 -2.25
N ILE A 53 -3.59 9.69 -2.72
CA ILE A 53 -2.60 10.46 -3.49
C ILE A 53 -3.22 11.00 -4.78
N ILE A 54 -3.91 10.14 -5.54
CA ILE A 54 -4.53 10.51 -6.82
C ILE A 54 -5.57 11.61 -6.61
N ILE A 55 -6.49 11.44 -5.64
CA ILE A 55 -7.55 12.41 -5.36
C ILE A 55 -6.94 13.77 -5.00
N ASN A 56 -5.93 13.79 -4.14
CA ASN A 56 -5.24 15.01 -3.74
C ASN A 56 -4.56 15.72 -4.92
N GLU A 57 -3.86 14.98 -5.78
CA GLU A 57 -3.24 15.54 -7.00
C GLU A 57 -4.28 16.07 -8.00
N ILE A 58 -5.44 15.41 -8.11
CA ILE A 58 -6.56 15.86 -8.95
C ILE A 58 -7.14 17.17 -8.41
N GLN A 59 -7.41 17.25 -7.10
CA GLN A 59 -7.93 18.46 -6.44
C GLN A 59 -6.98 19.65 -6.62
N GLU A 60 -5.68 19.40 -6.71
CA GLU A 60 -4.66 20.41 -6.94
C GLU A 60 -4.40 20.72 -8.43
N ASN A 61 -5.13 20.09 -9.36
CA ASN A 61 -4.91 20.17 -10.82
C ASN A 61 -3.47 19.82 -11.26
N ARG A 62 -2.81 18.91 -10.53
CA ARG A 62 -1.43 18.46 -10.83
C ARG A 62 -1.35 16.98 -11.21
N PHE A 63 -2.48 16.28 -11.32
CA PHE A 63 -2.49 14.87 -11.63
C PHE A 63 -2.06 14.60 -13.08
N SER A 64 -1.15 13.64 -13.24
CA SER A 64 -0.65 13.18 -14.53
C SER A 64 -0.41 11.67 -14.44
N PHE A 65 -1.05 10.91 -15.33
CA PHE A 65 -0.88 9.46 -15.41
C PHE A 65 0.58 9.07 -15.60
N LYS A 66 1.30 9.78 -16.49
CA LYS A 66 2.71 9.52 -16.78
C LYS A 66 3.57 9.70 -15.54
N ASP A 67 3.38 10.78 -14.80
CA ASP A 67 4.19 11.08 -13.63
C ASP A 67 3.85 10.15 -12.45
N PHE A 68 2.56 9.81 -12.30
CA PHE A 68 2.11 8.82 -11.32
C PHE A 68 2.78 7.47 -11.53
N TYR A 69 2.71 6.91 -12.75
CA TYR A 69 3.35 5.62 -13.04
C TYR A 69 4.88 5.70 -12.94
N THR A 70 5.50 6.80 -13.38
CA THR A 70 6.94 7.01 -13.24
C THR A 70 7.38 6.97 -11.78
N ARG A 71 6.66 7.65 -10.87
CA ARG A 71 6.94 7.61 -9.43
C ARG A 71 6.77 6.22 -8.84
N ARG A 72 5.74 5.48 -9.27
CA ARG A 72 5.50 4.11 -8.80
C ARG A 72 6.57 3.13 -9.24
N ILE A 73 6.98 3.17 -10.50
CA ILE A 73 8.02 2.28 -11.04
C ILE A 73 9.35 2.52 -10.33
N LYS A 74 9.70 3.78 -10.00
CA LYS A 74 10.93 4.07 -9.23
C LYS A 74 10.92 3.54 -7.79
N ARG A 75 9.75 3.18 -7.24
CA ARG A 75 9.60 2.74 -5.84
C ARG A 75 9.51 1.22 -5.68
N ILE A 76 9.13 0.50 -6.73
CA ILE A 76 8.98 -0.96 -6.75
C ILE A 76 10.26 -1.54 -7.32
#